data_AF-A0A5K7X6Z4-F1
#
_entry.id   AF-A0A5K7X6Z4-F1
#
_cell.length_a   1.000
_cell.length_b   1.000
_cell.length_c   1.000
_cell.angle_alpha   90.00
_cell.angle_beta   90.00
_cell.angle_gamma   90.00
#
_symmetry.space_group_name_H-M   'P 1'
#
loop_
_entity.id
_entity.type
_entity.pdbx_description
1 polymer ?
#
loop_
_entity_poly.entity_id
_entity_poly.type
_entity_poly.pdbx_seq_one_letter_code
_entity_poly.pdbx_strand_id
1 'polypeptide(L)'
;MTGDRRYTEFKKGRIEVGVNVFSDAVGSRIILSYENETKEPVVPPLPPVEGQPAGGMVAAQEPTLAAVPKTTVDVSANRGAASIVIDSTTSTFKHVAAYRTKADGDTKTRLLFCEQAIPLQRMQALLAKNGDFEFDELFPTGYPGHLTLEVSDRIHFNFNDGGVAMSNSFEDPASDFKVEAGRARGAIKMAQPEEFFDDMYQISATVDAGVITPETTLDAVPAAAPIAARQAPFAGSELLLPEGCGNVRSEGTQYTKSTHAEVSLEPTAIAAFYRRELLAKGWKEATGATKAEPSKPLTLQFKQNAATMSVRIDGDQDLSTVDVLLLDDAKAKADGMLPEPGKGRIVLVNGDSREAVVMIGKQRYPLKAGLGTTNPKSALNYSVASGKYDLQVIAAGQAPKAETLNVAAGTTWGVMVLPGGDYLLNRLYGAAAE
;
A
#
# COMPACT_ATOMS: atom_id res chain seq x y z
N MET A 1 12.45 -14.51 23.36
CA MET A 1 13.58 -13.60 23.15
C MET A 1 13.33 -12.38 24.04
N THR A 2 14.17 -12.18 25.05
CA THR A 2 14.09 -11.09 26.03
C THR A 2 14.91 -9.91 25.50
N GLY A 3 14.24 -8.88 24.97
CA GLY A 3 14.88 -7.61 24.63
C GLY A 3 15.10 -6.78 25.90
N ASP A 4 16.31 -6.26 26.09
CA ASP A 4 16.62 -5.32 27.17
C ASP A 4 15.86 -4.01 26.94
N ARG A 5 14.92 -3.70 27.84
CA ARG A 5 14.25 -2.40 27.90
C ARG A 5 15.04 -1.52 28.84
N ARG A 6 15.60 -0.42 28.34
CA ARG A 6 16.16 0.64 29.20
C ARG A 6 15.24 1.84 29.14
N TYR A 7 14.77 2.23 30.31
CA TYR A 7 13.91 3.39 30.52
C TYR A 7 14.71 4.46 31.23
N THR A 8 14.68 5.70 30.72
CA THR A 8 15.33 6.84 31.37
C THR A 8 14.42 8.05 31.24
N GLU A 9 14.01 8.58 32.39
CA GLU A 9 13.22 9.81 32.49
C GLU A 9 14.13 11.00 32.73
N PHE A 10 13.91 12.08 31.98
CA PHE A 10 14.55 13.36 32.23
C PHE A 10 13.49 14.40 32.57
N LYS A 11 13.65 15.05 33.73
CA LYS A 11 12.74 16.08 34.22
C LYS A 11 13.44 17.43 34.33
N LYS A 12 12.92 18.44 33.63
CA LYS A 12 13.36 19.83 33.78
C LYS A 12 12.14 20.75 33.84
N GLY A 13 11.80 21.24 35.03
CA GLY A 13 10.63 22.07 35.24
C GLY A 13 9.31 21.29 35.10
N ARG A 14 8.35 21.84 34.35
CA ARG A 14 7.02 21.22 34.11
C ARG A 14 7.00 20.28 32.90
N ILE A 15 8.15 20.04 32.27
CA ILE A 15 8.28 19.18 31.10
C ILE A 15 8.88 17.85 31.55
N GLU A 16 8.22 16.76 31.16
CA GLU A 16 8.67 15.39 31.38
C GLU A 16 8.90 14.74 30.00
N VAL A 17 10.10 14.20 29.81
CA VAL A 17 10.47 13.49 28.57
C VAL A 17 10.82 12.06 28.93
N GLY A 18 10.02 11.13 28.41
CA GLY A 18 10.27 9.69 28.47
C GLY A 18 11.00 9.24 27.22
N VAL A 19 12.18 8.63 27.37
CA VAL A 19 12.92 8.01 26.26
C VAL A 19 12.82 6.50 26.39
N ASN A 20 12.15 5.86 25.42
CA ASN A 20 12.13 4.41 25.30
C ASN A 20 13.11 3.98 24.19
N VAL A 21 14.13 3.22 24.59
CA VAL A 21 15.11 2.63 23.67
C VAL A 21 14.79 1.16 23.48
N PHE A 22 14.49 0.77 22.25
CA PHE A 22 14.28 -0.62 21.86
C PHE A 22 15.51 -1.12 21.12
N SER A 23 16.06 -2.25 21.56
CA SER A 23 17.12 -2.96 20.83
C SER A 23 16.58 -4.30 20.35
N ASP A 24 16.55 -4.51 19.04
CA ASP A 24 16.29 -5.82 18.43
C ASP A 24 17.39 -6.18 17.41
N ALA A 25 17.26 -7.36 16.78
CA ALA A 25 18.26 -7.89 15.85
C ALA A 25 18.47 -7.06 14.58
N VAL A 26 17.65 -6.03 14.34
CA VAL A 26 17.66 -5.18 13.14
C VAL A 26 18.13 -3.75 13.44
N GLY A 27 18.47 -3.42 14.70
CA GLY A 27 19.04 -2.14 15.11
C GLY A 27 18.19 -1.37 16.12
N SER A 28 18.79 -0.37 16.78
CA SER A 28 18.14 0.40 17.84
C SER A 28 17.10 1.37 17.27
N ARG A 29 15.89 1.41 17.86
CA ARG A 29 14.86 2.42 17.57
C ARG A 29 14.61 3.27 18.82
N ILE A 30 14.57 4.60 18.63
CA ILE A 30 14.28 5.58 19.69
C ILE A 30 12.88 6.14 19.43
N ILE A 31 11.99 6.05 20.41
CA ILE A 31 10.70 6.75 20.39
C ILE A 31 10.77 7.87 21.43
N LEU A 32 10.59 9.10 20.98
CA LEU A 32 10.47 10.28 21.83
C LEU A 32 8.98 10.60 21.98
N SER A 33 8.46 10.51 23.21
CA SER A 33 7.12 10.97 23.55
C SER A 33 7.20 12.25 24.38
N TYR A 34 6.44 13.27 23.98
CA TYR A 34 6.34 14.55 24.67
C TYR A 34 4.91 14.73 25.21
N GLU A 35 4.78 14.89 26.53
CA GLU A 35 3.52 15.28 27.17
C GLU A 35 3.67 16.66 27.83
N ASN A 36 2.70 17.54 27.61
CA ASN A 36 2.61 18.85 28.26
C ASN A 36 1.22 18.97 28.92
N GLU A 37 1.16 18.86 30.25
CA GLU A 37 -0.08 19.02 31.00
C GLU A 37 -0.43 20.51 31.15
N THR A 38 -1.23 21.05 30.23
CA THR A 38 -2.05 22.24 30.51
C THR A 38 -3.44 21.79 30.98
N LYS A 39 -3.71 21.88 32.29
CA LYS A 39 -5.05 21.68 32.85
C LYS A 39 -5.96 22.86 32.47
N GLU A 40 -7.04 22.59 31.75
CA GLU A 40 -8.13 23.55 31.55
C GLU A 40 -8.83 23.89 32.89
N PRO A 41 -9.30 25.14 33.06
CA PRO A 41 -10.02 25.54 34.26
C PRO A 41 -11.47 25.01 34.26
N VAL A 42 -11.87 24.41 35.38
CA VAL A 42 -13.24 23.92 35.61
C VAL A 42 -14.20 25.11 35.81
N VAL A 43 -15.17 25.26 34.92
CA VAL A 43 -16.27 26.24 35.02
C VAL A 43 -17.39 25.67 35.91
N PRO A 44 -17.86 26.38 36.95
CA PRO A 44 -18.95 25.90 37.80
C PRO A 44 -20.32 26.05 37.10
N PRO A 45 -21.30 25.17 37.39
CA PRO A 45 -22.61 25.22 36.74
C PRO A 45 -23.46 26.38 37.26
N LEU A 46 -24.22 26.99 36.35
CA LEU A 46 -25.18 28.05 36.66
C LEU A 46 -26.44 27.50 37.34
N PRO A 47 -27.13 28.30 38.19
CA PRO A 47 -28.34 27.87 38.88
C PRO A 47 -29.55 27.80 37.93
N PRO A 48 -30.58 26.99 38.27
CA PRO A 48 -31.75 26.82 37.42
C PRO A 48 -32.62 28.09 37.43
N VAL A 49 -33.03 28.54 36.24
CA VAL A 49 -33.93 29.68 36.06
C VAL A 49 -35.37 29.16 35.98
N GLU A 50 -36.17 29.47 37.00
CA GLU A 50 -37.63 29.34 36.97
C GLU A 50 -38.27 30.50 36.18
N GLY A 51 -39.09 30.13 35.19
CA GLY A 51 -40.36 30.77 34.81
C GLY A 51 -40.37 32.23 34.32
N GLN A 52 -40.61 32.44 33.01
CA GLN A 52 -41.55 33.45 32.48
C GLN A 52 -41.81 33.22 30.96
N PRO A 53 -42.90 33.77 30.37
CA PRO A 53 -43.84 33.00 29.57
C PRO A 53 -43.69 33.22 28.06
N ALA A 54 -44.35 32.33 27.31
CA ALA A 54 -44.42 32.31 25.86
C ALA A 54 -44.93 33.62 25.25
N GLY A 55 -44.07 34.28 24.47
CA GLY A 55 -44.41 35.32 23.51
C GLY A 55 -43.84 34.92 22.15
N GLY A 56 -44.72 34.70 21.17
CA GLY A 56 -44.32 34.28 19.83
C GLY A 56 -43.41 35.30 19.14
N MET A 57 -42.34 34.81 18.53
CA MET A 57 -41.57 35.54 17.53
C MET A 57 -41.26 34.61 16.37
N VAL A 58 -41.48 35.17 15.19
CA VAL A 58 -41.37 34.62 13.85
C VAL A 58 -39.98 34.00 13.64
N ALA A 59 -39.93 32.81 13.04
CA ALA A 59 -38.68 32.18 12.63
C ALA A 59 -37.96 33.11 11.63
N ALA A 60 -36.90 33.78 12.10
CA ALA A 60 -35.90 34.34 11.22
C ALA A 60 -35.16 33.16 10.59
N GLN A 61 -35.29 33.00 9.27
CA GLN A 61 -34.40 32.14 8.50
C GLN A 61 -32.97 32.57 8.79
N GLU A 62 -32.13 31.63 9.26
CA GLU A 62 -30.69 31.81 9.22
C GLU A 62 -30.31 32.19 7.78
N PRO A 63 -29.49 33.24 7.58
CA PRO A 63 -28.99 33.55 6.27
C PRO A 63 -28.21 32.33 5.78
N THR A 64 -28.64 31.78 4.64
CA THR A 64 -27.87 30.79 3.91
C THR A 64 -26.51 31.42 3.64
N LEU A 65 -25.47 30.93 4.33
CA LEU A 65 -24.08 31.30 4.04
C LEU A 65 -23.87 31.08 2.56
N ALA A 66 -23.74 32.16 1.81
CA ALA A 66 -23.43 32.12 0.39
C ALA A 66 -22.20 31.22 0.22
N ALA A 67 -22.32 30.19 -0.62
CA ALA A 67 -21.20 29.32 -0.94
C ALA A 67 -20.02 30.19 -1.39
N VAL A 68 -18.93 30.14 -0.63
CA VAL A 68 -17.69 30.83 -1.00
C VAL A 68 -17.31 30.33 -2.41
N PRO A 69 -17.06 31.22 -3.39
CA PRO A 69 -16.72 30.81 -4.73
C PRO A 69 -15.42 29.99 -4.69
N LYS A 70 -15.51 28.70 -5.01
CA LYS A 70 -14.34 27.83 -5.08
C LYS A 70 -13.54 28.17 -6.32
N THR A 71 -12.23 28.39 -6.16
CA THR A 71 -11.34 28.69 -7.28
C THR A 71 -10.87 27.38 -7.88
N THR A 72 -11.04 27.22 -9.19
CA THR A 72 -10.61 26.00 -9.87
C THR A 72 -9.12 26.06 -10.20
N VAL A 73 -8.39 24.97 -9.94
CA VAL A 73 -6.94 24.87 -10.11
C VAL A 73 -6.60 23.73 -11.07
N ASP A 74 -5.84 24.05 -12.12
CA ASP A 74 -5.28 23.07 -13.04
C ASP A 74 -4.02 22.41 -12.46
N VAL A 75 -4.17 21.17 -12.02
CA VAL A 75 -3.08 20.32 -11.53
C VAL A 75 -2.55 19.33 -12.57
N SER A 76 -3.14 19.30 -13.77
CA SER A 76 -2.74 18.36 -14.83
C SER A 76 -1.34 18.61 -15.36
N ALA A 77 -0.95 19.87 -15.37
CA ALA A 77 0.34 20.31 -15.85
C ALA A 77 1.38 20.37 -14.72
N ASN A 78 1.10 19.81 -13.54
CA ASN A 78 2.07 19.76 -12.45
C ASN A 78 3.33 19.03 -12.92
N ARG A 79 4.45 19.73 -12.80
CA ARG A 79 5.76 19.25 -13.22
C ARG A 79 6.83 19.87 -12.33
N GLY A 80 7.87 19.11 -12.07
CA GLY A 80 8.90 19.50 -11.14
C GLY A 80 9.63 18.28 -10.65
N ALA A 81 10.81 18.51 -10.09
CA ALA A 81 11.60 17.47 -9.49
C ALA A 81 12.41 18.07 -8.35
N ALA A 82 12.68 17.25 -7.35
CA ALA A 82 13.61 17.60 -6.29
C ALA A 82 14.64 16.50 -6.08
N SER A 83 15.78 16.89 -5.57
CA SER A 83 16.81 15.98 -5.10
C SER A 83 17.37 16.48 -3.79
N ILE A 84 17.69 15.53 -2.92
CA ILE A 84 18.53 15.75 -1.76
C ILE A 84 19.72 14.81 -1.87
N VAL A 85 20.91 15.37 -1.74
CA VAL A 85 22.15 14.61 -1.60
C VAL A 85 22.47 14.60 -0.12
N ILE A 86 22.68 13.42 0.47
CA ILE A 86 23.19 13.23 1.82
C ILE A 86 24.48 12.41 1.67
N ASP A 87 25.61 13.05 1.95
CA ASP A 87 26.97 12.62 1.62
C ASP A 87 27.14 12.22 0.14
N SER A 88 27.05 10.92 -0.14
CA SER A 88 27.19 10.34 -1.47
C SER A 88 25.89 9.73 -2.01
N THR A 89 24.85 9.68 -1.18
CA THR A 89 23.54 9.13 -1.55
C THR A 89 22.66 10.24 -2.09
N THR A 90 22.06 10.03 -3.26
CA THR A 90 21.13 10.98 -3.87
C THR A 90 19.73 10.37 -3.91
N SER A 91 18.78 11.03 -3.26
CA SER A 91 17.36 10.73 -3.37
C SER A 91 16.72 11.69 -4.36
N THR A 92 15.92 11.17 -5.28
CA THR A 92 15.26 11.98 -6.32
C THR A 92 13.76 11.77 -6.32
N PHE A 93 13.02 12.88 -6.42
CA PHE A 93 11.57 12.93 -6.37
C PHE A 93 11.06 13.58 -7.64
N LYS A 94 10.16 12.90 -8.36
CA LYS A 94 9.70 13.30 -9.71
C LYS A 94 8.25 13.77 -9.73
N HIS A 95 7.52 13.56 -8.64
CA HIS A 95 6.13 13.98 -8.49
C HIS A 95 6.08 15.19 -7.58
N VAL A 96 5.27 16.19 -7.92
CA VAL A 96 5.19 17.46 -7.17
C VAL A 96 3.75 17.92 -6.99
N ALA A 97 3.46 18.42 -5.79
CA ALA A 97 2.25 19.14 -5.47
C ALA A 97 2.60 20.41 -4.69
N ALA A 98 1.90 21.52 -4.98
CA ALA A 98 1.98 22.73 -4.17
C ALA A 98 0.65 22.91 -3.44
N TYR A 99 0.71 23.24 -2.16
CA TYR A 99 -0.48 23.37 -1.34
C TYR A 99 -0.31 24.42 -0.24
N ARG A 100 -1.43 24.85 0.33
CA ARG A 100 -1.45 25.78 1.47
C ARG A 100 -2.12 25.14 2.66
N THR A 101 -1.48 25.28 3.81
CA THR A 101 -2.00 24.85 5.10
C THR A 101 -2.18 26.05 6.02
N LYS A 102 -3.12 25.95 6.96
CA LYS A 102 -3.28 26.96 8.03
C LYS A 102 -2.64 26.39 9.29
N ALA A 103 -1.50 26.95 9.69
CA ALA A 103 -0.83 26.61 10.95
C ALA A 103 -0.68 27.90 11.77
N ASP A 104 -1.10 27.87 13.03
CA ASP A 104 -1.01 29.01 13.97
C ASP A 104 -1.63 30.33 13.48
N GLY A 105 -2.62 30.26 12.60
CA GLY A 105 -3.29 31.43 12.01
C GLY A 105 -2.63 31.96 10.73
N ASP A 106 -1.44 31.48 10.39
CA ASP A 106 -0.72 31.84 9.17
C ASP A 106 -0.94 30.82 8.05
N THR A 107 -1.07 31.34 6.83
CA THR A 107 -1.16 30.50 5.64
C THR A 107 0.24 30.24 5.09
N LYS A 108 0.66 28.99 5.14
CA LYS A 108 1.99 28.58 4.68
C LYS A 108 1.91 27.87 3.34
N THR A 109 2.80 28.21 2.42
CA THR A 109 2.91 27.48 1.14
C THR A 109 3.92 26.36 1.28
N ARG A 110 3.47 25.13 1.00
CA ARG A 110 4.26 23.92 1.05
C ARG A 110 4.36 23.30 -0.33
N LEU A 111 5.52 22.73 -0.63
CA LEU A 111 5.80 21.92 -1.81
C LEU A 111 6.04 20.49 -1.33
N LEU A 112 5.23 19.56 -1.78
CA LEU A 112 5.46 18.13 -1.57
C LEU A 112 6.09 17.56 -2.83
N PHE A 113 7.27 16.99 -2.68
CA PHE A 113 7.91 16.15 -3.67
C PHE A 113 7.87 14.70 -3.20
N CYS A 114 7.51 13.79 -4.10
CA CYS A 114 7.34 12.37 -3.77
C CYS A 114 7.98 11.47 -4.83
N GLU A 115 8.49 10.31 -4.40
CA GLU A 115 9.01 9.29 -5.30
C GLU A 115 7.87 8.65 -6.12
N GLN A 116 6.65 8.64 -5.55
CA GLN A 116 5.41 8.07 -6.10
C GLN A 116 4.40 9.16 -6.46
N ALA A 117 3.42 8.80 -7.30
CA ALA A 117 2.35 9.70 -7.68
C ALA A 117 1.58 10.20 -6.45
N ILE A 118 1.35 11.52 -6.37
CA ILE A 118 0.65 12.13 -5.25
C ILE A 118 -0.87 12.02 -5.47
N PRO A 119 -1.66 11.52 -4.50
CA PRO A 119 -3.12 11.41 -4.63
C PRO A 119 -3.77 12.79 -4.43
N LEU A 120 -3.73 13.62 -5.48
CA LEU A 120 -4.13 15.04 -5.43
C LEU A 120 -5.59 15.26 -5.01
N GLN A 121 -6.51 14.37 -5.42
CA GLN A 121 -7.92 14.44 -5.02
C GLN A 121 -8.08 14.22 -3.51
N ARG A 122 -7.33 13.27 -2.96
CA ARG A 122 -7.30 13.00 -1.52
C ARG A 122 -6.66 14.16 -0.77
N MET A 123 -5.55 14.71 -1.27
CA MET A 123 -4.95 15.94 -0.75
C MET A 123 -5.96 17.08 -0.69
N GLN A 124 -6.69 17.33 -1.79
CA GLN A 124 -7.73 18.35 -1.84
C GLN A 124 -8.86 18.08 -0.82
N ALA A 125 -9.29 16.83 -0.67
CA ALA A 125 -10.32 16.45 0.28
C ALA A 125 -9.87 16.65 1.74
N LEU A 126 -8.63 16.26 2.07
CA LEU A 126 -8.05 16.45 3.39
C LEU A 126 -7.89 17.94 3.72
N LEU A 127 -7.34 18.73 2.78
CA LEU A 127 -7.21 20.18 2.94
C LEU A 127 -8.57 20.87 3.10
N ALA A 128 -9.58 20.49 2.31
CA ALA A 128 -10.93 21.05 2.42
C ALA A 128 -11.60 20.71 3.76
N LYS A 129 -11.29 19.54 4.34
CA LYS A 129 -11.88 19.06 5.58
C LYS A 129 -11.17 19.63 6.82
N ASN A 130 -9.85 19.60 6.84
CA ASN A 130 -9.04 19.83 8.03
C ASN A 130 -8.17 21.09 7.94
N GLY A 131 -7.95 21.65 6.74
CA GLY A 131 -7.03 22.77 6.52
C GLY A 131 -5.54 22.41 6.52
N ASP A 132 -5.20 21.16 6.85
CA ASP A 132 -3.88 20.53 6.77
C ASP A 132 -4.08 19.00 6.64
N PHE A 133 -3.00 18.22 6.55
CA PHE A 133 -3.02 16.76 6.60
C PHE A 133 -1.69 16.22 7.11
N GLU A 134 -1.76 15.04 7.73
CA GLU A 134 -0.55 14.25 8.01
C GLU A 134 -0.16 13.40 6.79
N PHE A 135 1.13 13.08 6.67
CA PHE A 135 1.62 12.37 5.48
C PHE A 135 1.03 10.95 5.35
N ASP A 136 0.74 10.29 6.47
CA ASP A 136 0.06 9.00 6.52
C ASP A 136 -1.43 9.08 6.18
N GLU A 137 -2.09 10.22 6.44
CA GLU A 137 -3.43 10.45 5.92
C GLU A 137 -3.42 10.53 4.40
N LEU A 138 -2.39 11.16 3.81
CA LEU A 138 -2.24 11.28 2.36
C LEU A 138 -1.83 9.95 1.70
N PHE A 139 -0.90 9.22 2.32
CA PHE A 139 -0.42 7.91 1.91
C PHE A 139 -0.70 6.87 3.01
N PRO A 140 -1.94 6.34 3.08
CA PRO A 140 -2.32 5.37 4.13
C PRO A 140 -1.52 4.06 4.05
N THR A 141 -0.82 3.83 2.94
CA THR A 141 -0.03 2.62 2.70
C THR A 141 1.28 2.98 2.00
N GLY A 142 2.34 2.20 2.23
CA GLY A 142 3.59 2.28 1.47
C GLY A 142 4.59 3.37 1.88
N TYR A 143 4.18 4.37 2.66
CA TYR A 143 5.01 5.50 3.17
C TYR A 143 6.17 5.89 2.23
N PRO A 144 5.86 6.45 1.05
CA PRO A 144 6.87 6.74 0.04
C PRO A 144 7.95 7.70 0.50
N GLY A 145 9.11 7.56 -0.13
CA GLY A 145 10.14 8.58 -0.07
C GLY A 145 9.58 9.94 -0.50
N HIS A 146 9.80 10.97 0.33
CA HIS A 146 9.29 12.31 0.10
C HIS A 146 10.22 13.40 0.65
N LEU A 147 10.04 14.60 0.09
CA LEU A 147 10.64 15.83 0.55
C LEU A 147 9.55 16.91 0.55
N THR A 148 9.26 17.44 1.73
CA THR A 148 8.37 18.59 1.91
C THR A 148 9.21 19.83 2.12
N LEU A 149 8.95 20.88 1.34
CA LEU A 149 9.55 22.21 1.52
C LEU A 149 8.46 23.19 1.93
N GLU A 150 8.58 23.79 3.11
CA GLU A 150 7.78 24.94 3.53
C GLU A 150 8.56 26.22 3.19
N VAL A 151 7.98 27.03 2.29
CA VAL A 151 8.65 28.20 1.73
C VAL A 151 8.24 29.45 2.49
N SER A 152 9.16 29.99 3.31
CA SER A 152 9.05 31.31 3.93
C SER A 152 10.31 32.14 3.65
N ASP A 153 10.62 33.11 4.51
CA ASP A 153 11.93 33.77 4.60
C ASP A 153 13.10 32.78 4.73
N ARG A 154 12.86 31.65 5.38
CA ARG A 154 13.74 30.48 5.43
C ARG A 154 13.04 29.28 4.81
N ILE A 155 13.79 28.36 4.20
CA ILE A 155 13.20 27.10 3.72
C ILE A 155 13.28 26.07 4.82
N HIS A 156 12.13 25.68 5.34
CA HIS A 156 12.00 24.52 6.22
C HIS A 156 11.78 23.27 5.39
N PHE A 157 12.46 22.18 5.71
CA PHE A 157 12.25 20.92 5.02
C PHE A 157 12.06 19.74 5.97
N ASN A 158 11.31 18.76 5.48
CA ASN A 158 11.18 17.44 6.07
C ASN A 158 11.40 16.40 4.95
N PHE A 159 12.33 15.49 5.16
CA PHE A 159 12.73 14.45 4.23
C PHE A 159 12.59 13.08 4.87
N ASN A 160 12.07 12.14 4.10
CA ASN A 160 12.11 10.73 4.43
C ASN A 160 12.40 9.92 3.16
N ASP A 161 13.34 8.99 3.20
CA ASP A 161 13.56 8.02 2.13
C ASP A 161 14.27 6.77 2.68
N GLY A 162 13.70 5.59 2.42
CA GLY A 162 14.35 4.32 2.73
C GLY A 162 14.76 4.09 4.20
N GLY A 163 14.10 4.76 5.16
CA GLY A 163 14.43 4.70 6.58
C GLY A 163 15.40 5.77 7.06
N VAL A 164 15.90 6.63 6.17
CA VAL A 164 16.58 7.88 6.51
C VAL A 164 15.51 8.97 6.64
N ALA A 165 15.57 9.74 7.73
CA ALA A 165 14.68 10.87 7.95
C ALA A 165 15.48 12.08 8.44
N MET A 166 15.18 13.26 7.91
CA MET A 166 15.87 14.50 8.24
C MET A 166 14.90 15.67 8.19
N SER A 167 14.89 16.48 9.24
CA SER A 167 14.13 17.74 9.28
C SER A 167 15.07 18.86 9.72
N ASN A 168 15.21 19.87 8.87
CA ASN A 168 16.05 21.04 9.16
C ASN A 168 15.56 22.24 8.34
N SER A 169 16.35 23.30 8.28
CA SER A 169 16.05 24.51 7.53
C SER A 169 17.33 25.19 7.06
N PHE A 170 17.27 25.85 5.89
CA PHE A 170 18.39 26.60 5.33
C PHE A 170 17.95 27.99 4.87
N GLU A 171 18.87 28.95 5.00
CA GLU A 171 18.69 30.37 4.66
C GLU A 171 19.27 30.69 3.27
N ASP A 172 18.93 31.88 2.76
CA ASP A 172 19.44 32.43 1.48
C ASP A 172 19.44 31.43 0.31
N PRO A 173 18.31 30.75 0.01
CA PRO A 173 18.26 29.88 -1.15
C PRO A 173 18.50 30.70 -2.42
N ALA A 174 19.31 30.16 -3.34
CA ALA A 174 19.27 30.62 -4.72
C ALA A 174 17.91 30.20 -5.29
N SER A 175 16.95 31.12 -5.20
CA SER A 175 15.54 30.84 -5.47
C SER A 175 14.94 31.92 -6.37
N ASP A 176 14.35 31.51 -7.48
CA ASP A 176 13.43 32.31 -8.29
C ASP A 176 11.97 31.89 -8.04
N PHE A 177 11.72 31.18 -6.93
CA PHE A 177 10.40 30.70 -6.54
C PHE A 177 9.39 31.84 -6.35
N LYS A 178 8.23 31.69 -6.97
CA LYS A 178 7.10 32.62 -6.88
C LYS A 178 5.78 31.87 -6.86
N VAL A 179 4.80 32.44 -6.15
CA VAL A 179 3.41 32.02 -6.22
C VAL A 179 2.61 33.13 -6.90
N GLU A 180 2.19 32.89 -8.14
CA GLU A 180 1.46 33.86 -8.95
C GLU A 180 0.25 33.19 -9.60
N ALA A 181 -0.91 33.87 -9.59
CA ALA A 181 -2.14 33.37 -10.18
C ALA A 181 -2.53 31.94 -9.75
N GLY A 182 -2.33 31.61 -8.46
CA GLY A 182 -2.66 30.29 -7.91
C GLY A 182 -1.70 29.17 -8.35
N ARG A 183 -0.50 29.51 -8.83
CA ARG A 183 0.50 28.54 -9.27
C ARG A 183 1.87 28.84 -8.68
N ALA A 184 2.53 27.81 -8.17
CA ALA A 184 3.88 27.86 -7.65
C ALA A 184 4.87 27.54 -8.78
N ARG A 185 5.83 28.43 -9.03
CA ARG A 185 6.83 28.29 -10.10
C ARG A 185 8.21 28.71 -9.65
N GLY A 186 9.24 28.00 -10.12
CA GLY A 186 10.64 28.37 -9.95
C GLY A 186 11.50 27.20 -9.49
N ALA A 187 12.69 27.53 -9.04
CA ALA A 187 13.70 26.65 -8.52
C ALA A 187 14.08 27.08 -7.10
N ILE A 188 14.45 26.12 -6.28
CA ILE A 188 14.99 26.31 -4.94
C ILE A 188 16.30 25.55 -4.90
N LYS A 189 17.41 26.21 -4.60
CA LYS A 189 18.70 25.54 -4.49
C LYS A 189 19.51 26.10 -3.33
N MET A 190 20.06 25.23 -2.50
CA MET A 190 21.05 25.61 -1.49
C MET A 190 22.31 26.17 -2.16
N ALA A 191 22.81 27.30 -1.65
CA ALA A 191 23.98 27.96 -2.21
C ALA A 191 25.25 27.10 -2.05
N GLN A 192 25.38 26.40 -0.93
CA GLN A 192 26.43 25.44 -0.61
C GLN A 192 25.82 24.26 0.17
N PRO A 193 26.45 23.07 0.19
CA PRO A 193 26.09 22.01 1.11
C PRO A 193 26.22 22.45 2.58
N GLU A 194 25.36 21.96 3.45
CA GLU A 194 25.39 22.21 4.90
C GLU A 194 25.58 20.91 5.67
N GLU A 195 26.04 21.00 6.92
CA GLU A 195 26.24 19.86 7.81
C GLU A 195 25.04 19.70 8.75
N PHE A 196 24.56 18.47 8.92
CA PHE A 196 23.58 18.12 9.93
C PHE A 196 24.02 16.84 10.65
N PHE A 197 24.32 16.96 11.94
CA PHE A 197 25.13 15.97 12.68
C PHE A 197 26.48 15.75 12.00
N ASP A 198 26.71 14.57 11.42
CA ASP A 198 27.95 14.22 10.73
C ASP A 198 27.76 14.08 9.20
N ASP A 199 26.54 14.34 8.71
CA ASP A 199 26.16 14.15 7.31
C ASP A 199 26.11 15.51 6.59
N MET A 200 26.76 15.59 5.42
CA MET A 200 26.65 16.76 4.55
C MET A 200 25.44 16.63 3.64
N TYR A 201 24.57 17.63 3.61
CA TYR A 201 23.37 17.61 2.79
C TYR A 201 23.26 18.80 1.83
N GLN A 202 22.64 18.56 0.67
CA GLN A 202 22.34 19.59 -0.31
C GLN A 202 21.01 19.32 -1.01
N ILE A 203 20.13 20.33 -1.04
CA ILE A 203 18.81 20.28 -1.65
C ILE A 203 18.76 21.13 -2.92
N SER A 204 18.13 20.58 -3.95
CA SER A 204 17.70 21.34 -5.13
C SER A 204 16.32 20.88 -5.61
N ALA A 205 15.47 21.82 -5.98
CA ALA A 205 14.13 21.55 -6.47
C ALA A 205 13.75 22.50 -7.62
N THR A 206 12.88 22.02 -8.50
CA THR A 206 12.18 22.81 -9.52
C THR A 206 10.69 22.49 -9.43
N VAL A 207 9.85 23.51 -9.60
CA VAL A 207 8.40 23.37 -9.46
C VAL A 207 7.68 24.24 -10.49
N ASP A 208 6.60 23.68 -11.04
CA ASP A 208 5.56 24.37 -11.77
C ASP A 208 4.23 23.64 -11.51
N ALA A 209 3.59 23.98 -10.39
CA ALA A 209 2.44 23.26 -9.85
C ALA A 209 1.30 24.19 -9.42
N GLY A 210 0.06 23.81 -9.68
CA GLY A 210 -1.12 24.49 -9.14
C GLY A 210 -1.14 24.43 -7.61
N VAL A 211 -1.47 25.54 -6.95
CA VAL A 211 -1.53 25.63 -5.49
C VAL A 211 -2.91 25.21 -5.00
N ILE A 212 -2.96 24.06 -4.32
CA ILE A 212 -4.17 23.49 -3.74
C ILE A 212 -4.44 24.16 -2.39
N THR A 213 -5.66 24.61 -2.14
CA THR A 213 -6.10 25.19 -0.86
C THR A 213 -7.41 24.52 -0.39
N PRO A 214 -7.85 24.75 0.86
CA PRO A 214 -9.14 24.24 1.33
C PRO A 214 -10.34 24.67 0.47
N GLU A 215 -10.22 25.81 -0.21
CA GLU A 215 -11.27 26.43 -1.01
C GLU A 215 -11.12 26.15 -2.52
N THR A 216 -10.11 25.39 -2.95
CA THR A 216 -9.95 25.06 -4.37
C THR A 216 -10.82 23.89 -4.78
N THR A 217 -11.17 23.85 -6.07
CA THR A 217 -11.56 22.60 -6.73
C THR A 217 -10.49 22.26 -7.75
N LEU A 218 -10.18 20.98 -7.91
CA LEU A 218 -9.30 20.56 -8.99
C LEU A 218 -10.12 20.60 -10.29
N ASP A 219 -9.61 21.29 -11.31
CA ASP A 219 -10.12 21.10 -12.68
C ASP A 219 -10.10 19.61 -12.97
N ALA A 220 -11.10 19.12 -13.72
CA ALA A 220 -11.24 17.73 -14.09
C ALA A 220 -9.86 17.13 -14.31
N VAL A 221 -9.37 16.36 -13.33
CA VAL A 221 -8.03 15.80 -13.40
C VAL A 221 -8.03 15.04 -14.70
N PRO A 222 -7.30 15.50 -15.74
CA PRO A 222 -7.35 14.80 -17.01
C PRO A 222 -6.96 13.39 -16.67
N ALA A 223 -7.76 12.43 -17.15
CA ALA A 223 -7.63 11.00 -16.88
C ALA A 223 -6.22 10.71 -16.38
N ALA A 224 -6.09 10.60 -15.05
CA ALA A 224 -4.85 10.89 -14.31
C ALA A 224 -3.62 10.49 -15.13
N ALA A 225 -2.60 11.38 -15.20
CA ALA A 225 -1.35 11.09 -15.90
C ALA A 225 -1.00 9.60 -15.71
N PRO A 226 -0.83 8.84 -16.81
CA PRO A 226 -0.97 7.39 -16.79
C PRO A 226 -0.15 6.81 -15.64
N ILE A 227 -0.83 6.20 -14.66
CA ILE A 227 -0.19 5.64 -13.46
C ILE A 227 1.00 4.81 -13.90
N ALA A 228 2.20 5.12 -13.45
CA ALA A 228 3.38 4.38 -13.89
C ALA A 228 3.31 2.93 -13.35
N ALA A 229 3.99 2.00 -14.03
CA ALA A 229 4.22 0.69 -13.43
C ALA A 229 5.23 0.84 -12.28
N ARG A 230 4.96 0.16 -11.16
CA ARG A 230 5.93 0.02 -10.08
C ARG A 230 7.20 -0.62 -10.64
N GLN A 231 8.33 0.01 -10.37
CA GLN A 231 9.61 -0.63 -10.63
C GLN A 231 9.75 -1.81 -9.67
N ALA A 232 9.92 -3.01 -10.22
CA ALA A 232 10.06 -4.22 -9.42
C ALA A 232 11.22 -4.04 -8.44
N PRO A 233 11.01 -4.21 -7.12
CA PRO A 233 12.07 -4.01 -6.13
C PRO A 233 13.20 -5.04 -6.30
N PHE A 234 12.93 -6.18 -6.92
CA PHE A 234 13.90 -7.22 -7.25
C PHE A 234 13.54 -7.92 -8.56
N ALA A 235 14.55 -8.45 -9.25
CA ALA A 235 14.34 -9.33 -10.41
C ALA A 235 13.51 -10.55 -9.98
N GLY A 236 12.35 -10.76 -10.61
CA GLY A 236 11.43 -11.88 -10.31
C GLY A 236 10.11 -11.51 -9.63
N SER A 237 9.91 -10.24 -9.24
CA SER A 237 8.57 -9.68 -8.98
C SER A 237 7.84 -9.50 -10.32
N GLU A 238 7.41 -10.61 -10.91
CA GLU A 238 6.94 -10.67 -12.29
C GLU A 238 5.54 -10.08 -12.52
N LEU A 239 4.75 -9.88 -11.46
CA LEU A 239 3.40 -9.34 -11.58
C LEU A 239 3.44 -7.81 -11.61
N LEU A 240 2.85 -7.26 -12.67
CA LEU A 240 2.75 -5.84 -12.92
C LEU A 240 1.87 -5.19 -11.85
N LEU A 241 2.41 -4.24 -11.10
CA LEU A 241 1.67 -3.46 -10.11
C LEU A 241 1.71 -1.96 -10.45
N PRO A 242 0.67 -1.18 -10.10
CA PRO A 242 0.73 0.28 -10.16
C PRO A 242 1.84 0.84 -9.24
N GLU A 243 2.46 1.95 -9.65
CA GLU A 243 3.32 2.74 -8.77
C GLU A 243 2.54 3.18 -7.52
N GLY A 244 3.25 3.21 -6.38
CA GLY A 244 2.68 3.59 -5.10
C GLY A 244 1.77 2.59 -4.41
N CYS A 245 1.93 1.32 -4.75
CA CYS A 245 1.28 0.26 -4.00
C CYS A 245 2.03 -0.08 -2.69
N GLY A 246 1.29 -0.12 -1.59
CA GLY A 246 1.74 -0.57 -0.28
C GLY A 246 1.35 -2.04 -0.01
N ASN A 247 1.80 -2.55 1.13
CA ASN A 247 1.40 -3.86 1.69
C ASN A 247 1.47 -5.03 0.69
N VAL A 248 2.46 -4.99 -0.21
CA VAL A 248 2.60 -6.00 -1.26
C VAL A 248 3.00 -7.34 -0.67
N ARG A 249 2.20 -8.36 -0.96
CA ARG A 249 2.46 -9.76 -0.61
C ARG A 249 2.36 -10.58 -1.86
N SER A 250 3.37 -11.40 -2.13
CA SER A 250 3.36 -12.32 -3.27
C SER A 250 3.61 -13.74 -2.79
N GLU A 251 2.85 -14.67 -3.32
CA GLU A 251 2.97 -16.09 -3.06
C GLU A 251 2.72 -16.89 -4.33
N GLY A 252 3.08 -18.16 -4.33
CA GLY A 252 2.75 -19.02 -5.45
C GLY A 252 3.67 -20.22 -5.62
N THR A 253 3.46 -20.89 -6.74
CA THR A 253 4.23 -22.02 -7.24
C THR A 253 4.66 -21.74 -8.68
N GLN A 254 5.33 -22.70 -9.31
CA GLN A 254 5.65 -22.62 -10.73
C GLN A 254 4.43 -22.64 -11.67
N TYR A 255 3.22 -22.93 -11.16
CA TYR A 255 1.99 -22.99 -11.96
C TYR A 255 1.02 -21.84 -11.66
N THR A 256 1.18 -21.17 -10.53
CA THR A 256 0.27 -20.12 -10.07
C THR A 256 1.04 -19.10 -9.26
N LYS A 257 0.92 -17.82 -9.62
CA LYS A 257 1.47 -16.70 -8.85
C LYS A 257 0.32 -15.80 -8.42
N SER A 258 0.32 -15.39 -7.17
CA SER A 258 -0.68 -14.48 -6.60
C SER A 258 0.05 -13.31 -5.95
N THR A 259 -0.42 -12.10 -6.23
CA THR A 259 0.09 -10.88 -5.60
C THR A 259 -1.08 -10.07 -5.08
N HIS A 260 -1.03 -9.75 -3.80
CA HIS A 260 -1.89 -8.78 -3.14
C HIS A 260 -1.14 -7.46 -3.00
N ALA A 261 -1.82 -6.34 -3.19
CA ALA A 261 -1.30 -5.01 -2.96
C ALA A 261 -2.42 -4.04 -2.56
N GLU A 262 -2.08 -3.04 -1.77
CA GLU A 262 -2.96 -1.91 -1.48
C GLU A 262 -2.51 -0.71 -2.32
N VAL A 263 -3.46 0.05 -2.87
CA VAL A 263 -3.20 1.14 -3.80
C VAL A 263 -4.10 2.32 -3.42
N SER A 264 -3.50 3.47 -3.15
CA SER A 264 -4.22 4.72 -2.83
C SER A 264 -4.77 5.40 -4.08
N LEU A 265 -5.54 4.66 -4.87
CA LEU A 265 -6.17 5.09 -6.12
C LEU A 265 -7.54 4.42 -6.25
N GLU A 266 -8.44 5.06 -7.02
CA GLU A 266 -9.76 4.51 -7.29
C GLU A 266 -9.72 3.29 -8.24
N PRO A 267 -10.72 2.36 -8.17
CA PRO A 267 -10.74 1.16 -8.99
C PRO A 267 -10.69 1.41 -10.50
N THR A 268 -11.31 2.48 -10.99
CA THR A 268 -11.35 2.83 -12.42
C THR A 268 -9.96 3.19 -12.95
N ALA A 269 -9.18 3.94 -12.17
CA ALA A 269 -7.83 4.34 -12.54
C ALA A 269 -6.89 3.12 -12.57
N ILE A 270 -7.01 2.24 -11.57
CA ILE A 270 -6.26 0.98 -11.50
C ILE A 270 -6.61 0.07 -12.69
N ALA A 271 -7.89 -0.03 -13.06
CA ALA A 271 -8.30 -0.82 -14.21
C ALA A 271 -7.74 -0.29 -15.53
N ALA A 272 -7.72 1.04 -15.71
CA ALA A 272 -7.11 1.69 -16.87
C ALA A 272 -5.61 1.40 -16.97
N PHE A 273 -4.90 1.39 -15.83
CA PHE A 273 -3.50 0.98 -15.74
C PHE A 273 -3.30 -0.45 -16.28
N TYR A 274 -4.00 -1.44 -15.72
CA TYR A 274 -3.82 -2.84 -16.13
C TYR A 274 -4.15 -3.06 -17.60
N ARG A 275 -5.25 -2.46 -18.10
CA ARG A 275 -5.59 -2.54 -19.53
C ARG A 275 -4.46 -2.00 -20.40
N ARG A 276 -3.98 -0.79 -20.11
CA ARG A 276 -2.92 -0.16 -20.92
C ARG A 276 -1.64 -1.00 -20.95
N GLU A 277 -1.13 -1.34 -19.78
CA GLU A 277 0.16 -2.03 -19.65
C GLU A 277 0.11 -3.48 -20.16
N LEU A 278 -0.98 -4.21 -19.88
CA LEU A 278 -1.10 -5.61 -20.29
C LEU A 278 -1.37 -5.74 -21.79
N LEU A 279 -2.22 -4.88 -22.36
CA LEU A 279 -2.43 -4.84 -23.82
C LEU A 279 -1.12 -4.48 -24.54
N ALA A 280 -0.34 -3.53 -24.01
CA ALA A 280 0.99 -3.19 -24.55
C ALA A 280 1.98 -4.37 -24.49
N LYS A 281 1.84 -5.26 -23.51
CA LYS A 281 2.60 -6.51 -23.38
C LYS A 281 2.01 -7.69 -24.17
N GLY A 282 0.99 -7.45 -24.99
CA GLY A 282 0.39 -8.47 -25.87
C GLY A 282 -0.60 -9.41 -25.19
N TRP A 283 -1.07 -9.08 -23.99
CA TRP A 283 -2.20 -9.77 -23.37
C TRP A 283 -3.50 -9.34 -24.05
N LYS A 284 -4.51 -10.21 -24.03
CA LYS A 284 -5.85 -9.92 -24.58
C LYS A 284 -6.87 -9.98 -23.45
N GLU A 285 -7.61 -8.89 -23.23
CA GLU A 285 -8.72 -8.89 -22.27
C GLU A 285 -9.81 -9.86 -22.76
N ALA A 286 -10.25 -10.76 -21.88
CA ALA A 286 -11.30 -11.71 -22.17
C ALA A 286 -12.67 -11.03 -22.14
N THR A 287 -13.58 -11.44 -23.01
CA THR A 287 -14.96 -10.95 -23.06
C THR A 287 -15.70 -11.35 -21.77
N GLY A 288 -16.20 -10.37 -21.01
CA GLY A 288 -16.93 -10.61 -19.75
C GLY A 288 -16.40 -9.86 -18.54
N ALA A 289 -15.40 -8.97 -18.69
CA ALA A 289 -15.00 -8.06 -17.62
C ALA A 289 -16.23 -7.33 -17.08
N THR A 290 -16.50 -7.48 -15.78
CA THR A 290 -17.58 -6.76 -15.11
C THR A 290 -17.31 -5.26 -15.24
N LYS A 291 -18.35 -4.45 -15.50
CA LYS A 291 -18.18 -3.01 -15.46
C LYS A 291 -17.96 -2.58 -14.02
N ALA A 292 -17.11 -1.58 -13.82
CA ALA A 292 -16.93 -0.92 -12.54
C ALA A 292 -18.28 -0.32 -12.12
N GLU A 293 -18.87 -0.87 -11.06
CA GLU A 293 -19.97 -0.25 -10.35
C GLU A 293 -19.43 0.21 -8.99
N PRO A 294 -19.84 1.38 -8.48
CA PRO A 294 -19.52 1.76 -7.11
C PRO A 294 -19.93 0.63 -6.16
N SER A 295 -19.06 0.26 -5.21
CA SER A 295 -19.27 -0.80 -4.20
C SER A 295 -19.23 -2.27 -4.66
N LYS A 296 -18.78 -2.57 -5.90
CA LYS A 296 -18.53 -3.97 -6.33
C LYS A 296 -17.08 -4.19 -6.74
N PRO A 297 -16.47 -5.32 -6.37
CA PRO A 297 -15.17 -5.70 -6.89
C PRO A 297 -15.20 -5.77 -8.41
N LEU A 298 -14.24 -5.10 -9.04
CA LEU A 298 -14.00 -5.14 -10.46
C LEU A 298 -13.02 -6.27 -10.77
N THR A 299 -13.42 -7.19 -11.65
CA THR A 299 -12.55 -8.28 -12.08
C THR A 299 -12.24 -8.15 -13.56
N LEU A 300 -10.95 -8.01 -13.88
CA LEU A 300 -10.42 -8.07 -15.23
C LEU A 300 -9.79 -9.43 -15.48
N GLN A 301 -10.01 -10.00 -16.67
CA GLN A 301 -9.37 -11.24 -17.08
C GLN A 301 -8.60 -11.02 -18.37
N PHE A 302 -7.37 -11.49 -18.41
CA PHE A 302 -6.47 -11.38 -19.54
C PHE A 302 -5.93 -12.76 -19.92
N LYS A 303 -5.74 -12.98 -21.22
CA LYS A 303 -5.14 -14.20 -21.76
C LYS A 303 -3.96 -13.88 -22.65
N GLN A 304 -2.90 -14.64 -22.51
CA GLN A 304 -1.76 -14.64 -23.40
C GLN A 304 -1.26 -16.07 -23.56
N ASN A 305 -1.25 -16.58 -24.78
CA ASN A 305 -0.93 -17.99 -25.06
C ASN A 305 -1.80 -18.93 -24.20
N ALA A 306 -1.17 -19.76 -23.37
CA ALA A 306 -1.81 -20.67 -22.42
C ALA A 306 -1.77 -20.15 -20.98
N ALA A 307 -1.47 -18.86 -20.77
CA ALA A 307 -1.52 -18.23 -19.46
C ALA A 307 -2.80 -17.39 -19.31
N THR A 308 -3.38 -17.44 -18.12
CA THR A 308 -4.54 -16.62 -17.74
C THR A 308 -4.16 -15.75 -16.56
N MET A 309 -4.47 -14.46 -16.64
CA MET A 309 -4.29 -13.52 -15.54
C MET A 309 -5.63 -12.91 -15.14
N SER A 310 -5.94 -12.97 -13.86
CA SER A 310 -7.10 -12.30 -13.26
C SER A 310 -6.62 -11.18 -12.36
N VAL A 311 -7.21 -10.00 -12.50
CA VAL A 311 -6.96 -8.84 -11.64
C VAL A 311 -8.27 -8.51 -10.97
N ARG A 312 -8.37 -8.73 -9.66
CA ARG A 312 -9.50 -8.29 -8.83
C ARG A 312 -9.11 -6.98 -8.16
N ILE A 313 -9.98 -5.99 -8.29
CA ILE A 313 -9.81 -4.66 -7.70
C ILE A 313 -11.03 -4.44 -6.81
N ASP A 314 -10.81 -4.19 -5.53
CA ASP A 314 -11.87 -3.91 -4.56
C ASP A 314 -11.54 -2.63 -3.79
N GLY A 315 -12.53 -1.97 -3.21
CA GLY A 315 -12.36 -0.70 -2.49
C GLY A 315 -13.08 0.48 -3.14
N ASP A 316 -12.62 1.68 -2.80
CA ASP A 316 -13.30 2.93 -3.11
C ASP A 316 -12.34 4.01 -3.67
N GLN A 317 -12.79 5.27 -3.67
CA GLN A 317 -12.04 6.40 -4.19
C GLN A 317 -10.72 6.69 -3.45
N ASP A 318 -10.59 6.18 -2.22
CA ASP A 318 -9.51 6.52 -1.30
C ASP A 318 -8.46 5.40 -1.19
N LEU A 319 -8.93 4.16 -1.11
CA LEU A 319 -8.07 2.99 -0.99
C LEU A 319 -8.68 1.81 -1.71
N SER A 320 -7.89 1.20 -2.59
CA SER A 320 -8.24 -0.05 -3.26
C SER A 320 -7.26 -1.15 -2.91
N THR A 321 -7.76 -2.38 -2.86
CA THR A 321 -6.94 -3.59 -2.87
C THR A 321 -6.89 -4.15 -4.29
N VAL A 322 -5.75 -4.75 -4.63
CA VAL A 322 -5.53 -5.40 -5.91
C VAL A 322 -4.97 -6.79 -5.69
N ASP A 323 -5.72 -7.79 -6.14
CA ASP A 323 -5.29 -9.18 -6.18
C ASP A 323 -5.05 -9.60 -7.63
N VAL A 324 -3.79 -9.85 -7.96
CA VAL A 324 -3.36 -10.35 -9.27
C VAL A 324 -3.08 -11.83 -9.15
N LEU A 325 -3.81 -12.65 -9.91
CA LEU A 325 -3.60 -14.09 -10.03
C LEU A 325 -3.14 -14.41 -11.45
N LEU A 326 -1.98 -15.04 -11.60
CA LEU A 326 -1.46 -15.58 -12.85
C LEU A 326 -1.45 -17.10 -12.80
N LEU A 327 -2.09 -17.74 -13.78
CA LEU A 327 -2.12 -19.18 -14.00
C LEU A 327 -1.30 -19.52 -15.25
N ASP A 328 -0.39 -20.50 -15.15
CA ASP A 328 0.34 -21.06 -16.29
C ASP A 328 -0.22 -22.44 -16.64
N ASP A 329 -1.27 -22.45 -17.46
CA ASP A 329 -1.97 -23.67 -17.85
C ASP A 329 -1.08 -24.57 -18.71
N ALA A 330 -0.13 -24.00 -19.48
CA ALA A 330 0.81 -24.78 -20.27
C ALA A 330 1.75 -25.59 -19.39
N LYS A 331 2.38 -24.96 -18.39
CA LYS A 331 3.26 -25.64 -17.45
C LYS A 331 2.48 -26.63 -16.58
N ALA A 332 1.32 -26.23 -16.08
CA ALA A 332 0.45 -27.11 -15.31
C ALA A 332 0.05 -28.34 -16.13
N LYS A 333 -0.33 -28.17 -17.40
CA LYS A 333 -0.66 -29.28 -18.31
C LYS A 333 0.55 -30.14 -18.60
N ALA A 334 1.69 -29.54 -18.90
CA ALA A 334 2.93 -30.24 -19.19
C ALA A 334 3.34 -31.15 -18.03
N ASP A 335 3.11 -30.75 -16.79
CA ASP A 335 3.46 -31.50 -15.58
C ASP A 335 2.33 -32.39 -15.03
N GLY A 336 1.16 -32.41 -15.68
CA GLY A 336 0.00 -33.18 -15.21
C GLY A 336 -0.71 -32.58 -14.00
N MET A 337 -0.48 -31.30 -13.72
CA MET A 337 -1.06 -30.54 -12.62
C MET A 337 -2.32 -29.77 -13.00
N LEU A 338 -2.67 -29.69 -14.30
CA LEU A 338 -3.92 -29.06 -14.72
C LEU A 338 -5.14 -29.95 -14.33
N PRO A 339 -6.13 -29.44 -13.59
CA PRO A 339 -7.36 -30.17 -13.29
C PRO A 339 -8.20 -30.44 -14.54
N GLU A 340 -8.98 -31.52 -14.50
CA GLU A 340 -10.03 -31.75 -15.48
C GLU A 340 -11.17 -30.73 -15.31
N PRO A 341 -11.85 -30.30 -16.39
CA PRO A 341 -12.99 -29.39 -16.29
C PRO A 341 -14.05 -29.89 -15.29
N GLY A 342 -14.46 -29.02 -14.36
CA GLY A 342 -15.47 -29.32 -13.34
C GLY A 342 -14.97 -30.17 -12.15
N LYS A 343 -13.69 -30.56 -12.14
CA LYS A 343 -13.08 -31.37 -11.08
C LYS A 343 -11.93 -30.65 -10.41
N GLY A 344 -11.57 -31.13 -9.22
CA GLY A 344 -10.31 -30.80 -8.57
C GLY A 344 -9.24 -31.86 -8.81
N ARG A 345 -8.06 -31.62 -8.24
CA ARG A 345 -6.94 -32.57 -8.26
C ARG A 345 -6.22 -32.58 -6.90
N ILE A 346 -5.87 -33.77 -6.41
CA ILE A 346 -5.04 -33.97 -5.23
C ILE A 346 -3.76 -34.67 -5.64
N VAL A 347 -2.61 -34.13 -5.22
CA VAL A 347 -1.28 -34.64 -5.50
C VAL A 347 -0.61 -35.01 -4.18
N LEU A 348 -0.23 -36.27 -4.02
CA LEU A 348 0.41 -36.78 -2.82
C LEU A 348 1.92 -36.93 -3.06
N VAL A 349 2.70 -36.26 -2.21
CA VAL A 349 4.16 -36.20 -2.30
C VAL A 349 4.74 -36.59 -0.95
N ASN A 350 5.85 -37.34 -0.97
CA ASN A 350 6.60 -37.68 0.22
C ASN A 350 8.02 -37.13 0.12
N GLY A 351 8.28 -36.06 0.86
CA GLY A 351 9.59 -35.46 1.06
C GLY A 351 10.44 -36.11 2.14
N ASP A 352 9.90 -37.04 2.95
CA ASP A 352 10.68 -37.77 3.94
C ASP A 352 11.54 -38.87 3.27
N SER A 353 12.67 -39.18 3.89
CA SER A 353 13.56 -40.28 3.48
C SER A 353 13.01 -41.66 3.84
N ARG A 354 11.86 -41.73 4.53
CA ARG A 354 11.16 -42.96 4.91
C ARG A 354 9.78 -43.01 4.27
N GLU A 355 9.19 -44.20 4.26
CA GLU A 355 7.82 -44.37 3.76
C GLU A 355 6.81 -43.64 4.64
N ALA A 356 5.75 -43.16 4.01
CA ALA A 356 4.63 -42.53 4.68
C ALA A 356 3.32 -43.08 4.12
N VAL A 357 2.22 -42.83 4.82
CA VAL A 357 0.89 -43.18 4.35
C VAL A 357 0.00 -41.96 4.48
N VAL A 358 -0.73 -41.65 3.41
CA VAL A 358 -1.84 -40.69 3.47
C VAL A 358 -3.14 -41.47 3.40
N MET A 359 -4.07 -41.18 4.31
CA MET A 359 -5.45 -41.64 4.22
C MET A 359 -6.30 -40.51 3.67
N ILE A 360 -7.21 -40.82 2.75
CA ILE A 360 -8.29 -39.90 2.33
C ILE A 360 -9.61 -40.61 2.62
N GLY A 361 -10.33 -40.14 3.63
CA GLY A 361 -11.41 -40.89 4.26
C GLY A 361 -10.90 -42.26 4.75
N LYS A 362 -11.45 -43.34 4.21
CA LYS A 362 -11.04 -44.72 4.54
C LYS A 362 -9.98 -45.30 3.60
N GLN A 363 -9.66 -44.59 2.51
CA GLN A 363 -8.76 -45.09 1.48
C GLN A 363 -7.30 -44.83 1.85
N ARG A 364 -6.45 -45.85 1.71
CA ARG A 364 -5.03 -45.81 2.09
C ARG A 364 -4.13 -45.62 0.88
N TYR A 365 -3.22 -44.64 0.94
CA TYR A 365 -2.26 -44.31 -0.10
C TYR A 365 -0.83 -44.41 0.44
N PRO A 366 -0.12 -45.52 0.21
CA PRO A 366 1.28 -45.66 0.61
C PRO A 366 2.18 -44.81 -0.28
N LEU A 367 3.09 -44.06 0.32
CA LEU A 367 4.05 -43.19 -0.34
C LEU A 367 5.47 -43.70 -0.06
N LYS A 368 6.20 -44.06 -1.13
CA LYS A 368 7.62 -44.39 -1.03
C LYS A 368 8.43 -43.17 -0.57
N ALA A 369 9.59 -43.40 0.04
CA ALA A 369 10.54 -42.34 0.36
C ALA A 369 10.85 -41.48 -0.88
N GLY A 370 10.83 -40.16 -0.73
CA GLY A 370 11.14 -39.21 -1.80
C GLY A 370 10.14 -39.14 -2.97
N LEU A 371 8.99 -39.82 -2.91
CA LEU A 371 8.02 -39.88 -4.01
C LEU A 371 7.51 -38.47 -4.38
N GLY A 372 7.63 -38.08 -5.66
CA GLY A 372 7.12 -36.80 -6.15
C GLY A 372 8.01 -35.57 -5.90
N THR A 373 9.18 -35.73 -5.27
CA THR A 373 10.05 -34.59 -4.90
C THR A 373 10.87 -34.02 -6.04
N THR A 374 11.34 -34.88 -6.96
CA THR A 374 12.22 -34.48 -8.08
C THR A 374 11.46 -34.24 -9.38
N ASN A 375 10.35 -34.94 -9.58
CA ASN A 375 9.47 -34.80 -10.72
C ASN A 375 8.00 -34.81 -10.26
N PRO A 376 7.24 -33.73 -10.48
CA PRO A 376 5.82 -33.66 -10.11
C PRO A 376 4.98 -34.81 -10.69
N LYS A 377 5.35 -35.33 -11.86
CA LYS A 377 4.67 -36.47 -12.51
C LYS A 377 4.88 -37.80 -11.80
N SER A 378 5.89 -37.91 -10.95
CA SER A 378 6.15 -39.13 -10.19
C SER A 378 5.33 -39.22 -8.90
N ALA A 379 4.67 -38.12 -8.50
CA ALA A 379 3.75 -38.10 -7.38
C ALA A 379 2.48 -38.91 -7.68
N LEU A 380 1.77 -39.36 -6.64
CA LEU A 380 0.44 -39.92 -6.83
C LEU A 380 -0.54 -38.78 -7.10
N ASN A 381 -1.26 -38.86 -8.21
CA ASN A 381 -2.04 -37.73 -8.71
C ASN A 381 -3.45 -38.18 -9.07
N TYR A 382 -4.44 -37.60 -8.40
CA TYR A 382 -5.83 -38.02 -8.46
C TYR A 382 -6.74 -36.88 -8.88
N SER A 383 -7.54 -37.09 -9.91
CA SER A 383 -8.69 -36.23 -10.18
C SER A 383 -9.82 -36.57 -9.23
N VAL A 384 -10.40 -35.55 -8.60
CA VAL A 384 -11.42 -35.71 -7.55
C VAL A 384 -12.59 -34.76 -7.80
N ALA A 385 -13.76 -35.08 -7.26
CA ALA A 385 -14.88 -34.14 -7.24
C ALA A 385 -14.52 -32.90 -6.40
N SER A 386 -15.21 -31.79 -6.62
CA SER A 386 -15.11 -30.67 -5.67
C SER A 386 -15.78 -31.05 -4.35
N GLY A 387 -15.16 -30.72 -3.23
CA GLY A 387 -15.74 -30.98 -1.91
C GLY A 387 -14.71 -30.99 -0.79
N LYS A 388 -15.19 -31.37 0.40
CA LYS A 388 -14.39 -31.53 1.61
C LYS A 388 -13.84 -32.95 1.69
N TYR A 389 -12.54 -33.07 1.98
CA TYR A 389 -11.81 -34.33 2.10
C TYR A 389 -11.15 -34.42 3.47
N ASP A 390 -11.51 -35.46 4.23
CA ASP A 390 -10.84 -35.77 5.50
C ASP A 390 -9.54 -36.52 5.20
N LEU A 391 -8.43 -35.99 5.72
CA LEU A 391 -7.09 -36.53 5.52
C LEU A 391 -6.52 -37.06 6.83
N GLN A 392 -5.70 -38.12 6.75
CA GLN A 392 -4.76 -38.47 7.81
C GLN A 392 -3.38 -38.70 7.23
N VAL A 393 -2.39 -37.95 7.72
CA VAL A 393 -0.99 -38.13 7.33
C VAL A 393 -0.30 -38.95 8.40
N ILE A 394 0.29 -40.07 8.00
CA ILE A 394 0.95 -41.04 8.87
C ILE A 394 2.41 -41.17 8.41
N ALA A 395 3.29 -40.38 9.01
CA ALA A 395 4.72 -40.46 8.77
C ALA A 395 5.36 -41.63 9.55
N ALA A 396 6.49 -42.14 9.07
CA ALA A 396 7.18 -43.26 9.70
C ALA A 396 7.49 -43.00 11.19
N GLY A 397 6.96 -43.86 12.06
CA GLY A 397 7.19 -43.81 13.50
C GLY A 397 6.44 -42.68 14.22
N GLN A 398 5.48 -42.02 13.57
CA GLN A 398 4.68 -40.95 14.16
C GLN A 398 3.20 -41.32 14.25
N ALA A 399 2.50 -40.69 15.19
CA ALA A 399 1.05 -40.79 15.29
C ALA A 399 0.38 -40.13 14.06
N PRO A 400 -0.79 -40.65 13.62
CA PRO A 400 -1.56 -40.02 12.55
C PRO A 400 -1.92 -38.57 12.88
N LYS A 401 -1.70 -37.66 11.92
CA LYS A 401 -2.14 -36.26 11.99
C LYS A 401 -3.35 -36.07 11.09
N ALA A 402 -4.49 -35.69 11.68
CA ALA A 402 -5.74 -35.47 10.95
C ALA A 402 -5.82 -34.03 10.41
N GLU A 403 -6.39 -33.87 9.22
CA GLU A 403 -6.56 -32.57 8.57
C GLU A 403 -7.79 -32.58 7.64
N THR A 404 -8.34 -31.40 7.36
CA THR A 404 -9.38 -31.21 6.35
C THR A 404 -8.83 -30.48 5.13
N LEU A 405 -9.10 -31.01 3.93
CA LEU A 405 -8.80 -30.34 2.67
C LEU A 405 -10.06 -30.04 1.88
N ASN A 406 -10.30 -28.76 1.57
CA ASN A 406 -11.37 -28.33 0.67
C ASN A 406 -10.81 -28.18 -0.75
N VAL A 407 -11.33 -28.97 -1.68
CA VAL A 407 -10.91 -28.95 -3.08
C VAL A 407 -12.03 -28.36 -3.93
N ALA A 408 -11.76 -27.25 -4.61
CA ALA A 408 -12.69 -26.64 -5.57
C ALA A 408 -12.43 -27.15 -7.00
N ALA A 409 -13.45 -27.08 -7.84
CA ALA A 409 -13.28 -27.35 -9.27
C ALA A 409 -12.25 -26.37 -9.88
N GLY A 410 -11.37 -26.86 -10.75
CA GLY A 410 -10.31 -26.05 -11.34
C GLY A 410 -9.10 -25.81 -10.44
N THR A 411 -9.02 -26.45 -9.27
CA THR A 411 -7.85 -26.36 -8.37
C THR A 411 -7.06 -27.67 -8.25
N THR A 412 -5.75 -27.54 -8.01
CA THR A 412 -4.85 -28.66 -7.66
C THR A 412 -4.21 -28.40 -6.32
N TRP A 413 -4.36 -29.34 -5.40
CA TRP A 413 -3.77 -29.30 -4.06
C TRP A 413 -2.69 -30.35 -3.90
N GLY A 414 -1.56 -29.95 -3.32
CA GLY A 414 -0.49 -30.83 -2.89
C GLY A 414 -0.64 -31.16 -1.40
N VAL A 415 -0.60 -32.45 -1.08
CA VAL A 415 -0.41 -32.98 0.28
C VAL A 415 1.02 -33.51 0.34
N MET A 416 1.89 -32.74 0.98
CA MET A 416 3.33 -33.04 1.07
C MET A 416 3.67 -33.51 2.47
N VAL A 417 4.23 -34.71 2.61
CA VAL A 417 4.94 -35.11 3.82
C VAL A 417 6.32 -34.46 3.78
N LEU A 418 6.69 -33.72 4.83
CA LEU A 418 7.96 -33.01 4.93
C LEU A 418 9.02 -33.92 5.58
N PRO A 419 10.32 -33.64 5.35
CA PRO A 419 11.39 -34.25 6.13
C PRO A 419 11.13 -34.09 7.64
N GLY A 420 11.19 -35.18 8.40
CA GLY A 420 10.93 -35.17 9.84
C GLY A 420 9.49 -35.50 10.24
N GLY A 421 8.60 -35.75 9.26
CA GLY A 421 7.25 -36.29 9.48
C GLY A 421 6.14 -35.26 9.71
N ASP A 422 6.44 -33.97 9.57
CA ASP A 422 5.40 -32.94 9.40
C ASP A 422 4.78 -32.99 8.00
N TYR A 423 3.77 -32.16 7.75
CA TYR A 423 3.12 -32.09 6.46
C TYR A 423 2.78 -30.65 6.07
N LEU A 424 2.61 -30.44 4.77
CA LEU A 424 2.21 -29.18 4.16
C LEU A 424 1.05 -29.43 3.19
N LEU A 425 -0.02 -28.66 3.36
CA LEU A 425 -1.04 -28.49 2.33
C LEU A 425 -0.71 -27.23 1.53
N ASN A 426 -0.60 -27.37 0.21
CA ASN A 426 -0.30 -26.23 -0.66
C ASN A 426 -1.18 -26.26 -1.91
N ARG A 427 -1.75 -25.11 -2.28
CA ARG A 427 -2.46 -24.98 -3.56
C ARG A 427 -1.43 -24.83 -4.67
N LEU A 428 -1.26 -25.89 -5.45
CA LEU A 428 -0.29 -25.91 -6.53
C LEU A 428 -0.80 -25.15 -7.75
N TYR A 429 -2.09 -25.24 -8.06
CA TYR A 429 -2.69 -24.57 -9.21
C TYR A 429 -4.14 -24.14 -8.92
N GLY A 430 -4.55 -23.01 -9.52
CA GLY A 430 -5.93 -22.55 -9.56
C GLY A 430 -6.20 -21.35 -8.65
N ALA A 431 -7.37 -20.72 -8.86
CA ALA A 431 -7.82 -19.58 -8.07
C ALA A 431 -8.12 -19.97 -6.62
N ALA A 432 -8.05 -19.01 -5.70
CA ALA A 432 -8.59 -19.20 -4.36
C ALA A 432 -10.09 -19.49 -4.44
N ALA A 433 -10.56 -20.42 -3.61
CA ALA A 433 -11.99 -20.54 -3.36
C ALA A 433 -12.42 -19.27 -2.60
N GLU A 434 -13.41 -18.55 -3.13
CA GLU A 434 -14.06 -17.43 -2.44
C GLU A 434 -14.80 -17.89 -1.19
#